data_AF-A0A3S1LP94-F1
#
_entry.id   AF-A0A3S1LP94-F1
#
_cell.length_a   1.000
_cell.length_b   1.000
_cell.length_c   1.000
_cell.angle_alpha   90.00
_cell.angle_beta   90.00
_cell.angle_gamma   90.00
#
_symmetry.space_group_name_H-M   'P 1'
#
loop_
_entity.id
_entity.type
_entity.pdbx_description
1 polymer ?
#
loop_
_entity_poly.entity_id
_entity_poly.type
_entity_poly.pdbx_seq_one_letter_code
_entity_poly.pdbx_strand_id
1 'polypeptide(L)'
;MIVRTTIKSIQDIMRQDVGVDGDAQRISQLCWMFFLKIIDDQDQELELTKDGYHSPIPENLQWRSWAADPEGVTGQAMLDFINDELFPALKGLQLTGKPGDRRRVVRDVFEDAYNYMKSGHLI
;
A
#
# COMPACT_ATOMS: atom_id res chain seq x y z
N MET A 1 4.57 18.97 14.33
CA MET A 1 4.07 20.02 13.41
C MET A 1 4.08 19.55 11.95
N ILE A 2 5.13 18.85 11.48
CA ILE A 2 5.30 18.38 10.09
C ILE A 2 4.30 17.28 9.65
N VAL A 3 4.01 16.29 10.49
CA VAL A 3 3.13 15.16 10.12
C VAL A 3 1.71 15.61 9.76
N ARG A 4 1.15 16.56 10.53
CA ARG A 4 -0.22 17.07 10.29
C ARG A 4 -0.31 17.86 8.99
N THR A 5 0.73 18.60 8.62
CA THR A 5 0.78 19.34 7.36
C THR A 5 0.92 18.39 6.17
N THR A 6 1.76 17.35 6.27
CA THR A 6 1.90 16.33 5.22
C THR A 6 0.60 15.57 4.98
N ILE A 7 -0.07 15.10 6.03
CA ILE A 7 -1.36 14.40 5.91
C ILE A 7 -2.40 15.30 5.24
N LYS A 8 -2.47 16.58 5.62
CA LYS A 8 -3.38 17.54 4.98
C LYS A 8 -3.07 17.73 3.50
N SER A 9 -1.80 17.88 3.14
CA SER A 9 -1.41 18.00 1.72
C SER A 9 -1.81 16.77 0.91
N ILE A 10 -1.63 15.56 1.44
CA ILE A 10 -2.08 14.33 0.77
C ILE A 10 -3.60 14.31 0.63
N GLN A 11 -4.34 14.68 1.69
CA GLN A 11 -5.80 14.78 1.63
C GLN A 11 -6.29 15.81 0.61
N ASP A 12 -5.59 16.93 0.48
CA ASP A 12 -5.90 17.97 -0.51
C ASP A 12 -5.62 17.51 -1.94
N ILE A 13 -4.57 16.70 -2.17
CA ILE A 13 -4.31 16.02 -3.46
C ILE A 13 -5.43 15.03 -3.76
N MET A 14 -5.78 14.15 -2.81
CA MET A 14 -6.85 13.16 -2.98
C MET A 14 -8.22 13.79 -3.26
N ARG A 15 -8.48 15.01 -2.77
CA ARG A 15 -9.74 15.74 -3.06
C ARG A 15 -9.88 16.09 -4.55
N GLN A 16 -8.79 16.11 -5.31
CA GLN A 16 -8.83 16.33 -6.75
C GLN A 16 -9.30 15.09 -7.53
N ASP A 17 -9.31 13.92 -6.89
CA ASP A 17 -9.75 12.67 -7.51
C ASP A 17 -11.27 12.52 -7.46
N VAL A 18 -11.88 12.32 -8.63
CA VAL A 18 -13.35 12.14 -8.78
C VAL A 18 -13.87 10.83 -8.17
N GLY A 19 -12.99 9.87 -7.90
CA GLY A 19 -13.31 8.59 -7.29
C GLY A 19 -13.42 8.62 -5.77
N VAL A 20 -12.90 9.66 -5.12
CA VAL A 20 -12.86 9.76 -3.66
C VAL A 20 -13.87 10.79 -3.17
N ASP A 21 -15.05 10.32 -2.80
CA ASP A 21 -16.12 11.11 -2.21
C ASP A 21 -16.11 11.01 -0.66
N GLY A 22 -15.97 12.16 -0.01
CA GLY A 22 -15.97 12.28 1.45
C GLY A 22 -14.68 11.85 2.16
N ASP A 23 -14.65 12.11 3.47
CA ASP A 23 -13.45 11.90 4.30
C ASP A 23 -13.20 10.42 4.62
N ALA A 24 -14.26 9.61 4.70
CA ALA A 24 -14.14 8.18 4.96
C ALA A 24 -13.34 7.47 3.85
N GLN A 25 -13.60 7.81 2.58
CA GLN A 25 -12.87 7.23 1.45
C GLN A 25 -11.42 7.73 1.41
N ARG A 26 -11.18 9.02 1.66
CA ARG A 26 -9.81 9.56 1.80
C ARG A 26 -9.02 8.84 2.89
N ILE A 27 -9.62 8.65 4.07
CA ILE A 27 -9.00 7.90 5.17
C ILE A 27 -8.72 6.46 4.74
N SER A 28 -9.65 5.80 4.06
CA SER A 28 -9.45 4.44 3.54
C SER A 28 -8.26 4.36 2.56
N GLN A 29 -8.08 5.34 1.67
CA GLN A 29 -6.94 5.39 0.76
C GLN A 29 -5.61 5.57 1.50
N LEU A 30 -5.56 6.49 2.46
CA LEU A 30 -4.39 6.67 3.31
C LEU A 30 -4.06 5.41 4.13
N CYS A 31 -5.08 4.71 4.64
CA CYS A 31 -4.90 3.54 5.47
C CYS A 31 -4.12 2.44 4.77
N TRP A 32 -4.49 2.04 3.54
CA TRP A 32 -3.81 0.95 2.85
C TRP A 32 -2.40 1.37 2.39
N MET A 33 -2.22 2.62 1.94
CA MET A 33 -0.92 3.13 1.51
C MET A 33 0.06 3.19 2.69
N PHE A 34 -0.35 3.77 3.81
CA PHE A 34 0.49 3.81 5.00
C PHE A 34 0.77 2.43 5.56
N PHE A 35 -0.21 1.54 5.53
CA PHE A 35 -0.01 0.16 5.96
C PHE A 35 1.09 -0.52 5.13
N LEU A 36 1.06 -0.42 3.80
CA LEU A 36 2.11 -1.00 2.96
C LEU A 36 3.48 -0.36 3.20
N LYS A 37 3.56 0.96 3.33
CA LYS A 37 4.81 1.64 3.65
C LYS A 37 5.41 1.17 4.98
N ILE A 38 4.58 1.07 6.02
CA ILE A 38 5.02 0.65 7.36
C ILE A 38 5.47 -0.81 7.34
N ILE A 39 4.73 -1.69 6.66
CA ILE A 39 5.12 -3.11 6.54
C ILE A 39 6.44 -3.24 5.80
N ASP A 40 6.62 -2.51 4.70
CA ASP A 40 7.85 -2.54 3.92
C ASP A 40 9.05 -2.03 4.71
N ASP A 41 8.91 -0.93 5.46
CA ASP A 41 9.98 -0.39 6.32
C ASP A 41 10.38 -1.40 7.41
N GLN A 42 9.40 -2.04 8.04
CA GLN A 42 9.67 -3.10 9.01
C GLN A 42 10.32 -4.32 8.37
N ASP A 43 9.92 -4.69 7.15
CA ASP A 43 10.52 -5.80 6.43
C ASP A 43 11.99 -5.49 6.09
N GLN A 44 12.31 -4.27 5.65
CA GLN A 44 13.69 -3.81 5.44
C GLN A 44 14.52 -3.90 6.73
N GLU A 45 13.98 -3.44 7.86
CA GLU A 45 14.66 -3.53 9.15
C GLU A 45 14.91 -4.99 9.56
N LEU A 46 13.91 -5.87 9.37
CA LEU A 46 14.03 -7.29 9.68
C LEU A 46 15.03 -8.01 8.76
N GLU A 47 15.07 -7.66 7.47
CA GLU A 47 16.05 -8.19 6.51
C GLU A 47 17.49 -7.87 6.92
N LEU A 48 17.70 -6.71 7.57
CA LEU A 48 19.02 -6.29 8.06
C LEU A 48 19.38 -6.88 9.43
N THR A 49 18.39 -7.14 10.28
CA THR A 49 18.61 -7.50 11.70
C THR A 49 18.41 -8.98 12.01
N LYS A 50 17.71 -9.72 11.14
CA LYS A 50 17.34 -11.12 11.37
C LYS A 50 17.77 -12.00 10.20
N ASP A 51 18.79 -12.81 10.47
CA ASP A 51 19.30 -13.79 9.50
C ASP A 51 18.19 -14.73 9.00
N GLY A 52 18.13 -14.88 7.67
CA GLY A 52 17.15 -15.75 6.99
C GLY A 52 15.72 -15.21 6.99
N TYR A 53 15.50 -13.94 7.36
CA TYR A 53 14.22 -13.29 7.13
C TYR A 53 14.03 -12.96 5.65
N HIS A 54 12.82 -13.19 5.16
CA HIS A 54 12.38 -12.79 3.83
C HIS A 54 10.99 -12.19 3.94
N SER A 55 10.77 -11.05 3.27
CA SER A 55 9.45 -10.43 3.25
C SER A 55 8.38 -11.43 2.80
N PRO A 56 7.21 -11.45 3.47
CA PRO A 56 6.07 -12.22 3.03
C PRO A 56 5.43 -11.70 1.73
N ILE A 57 5.71 -10.45 1.35
CA ILE A 57 5.17 -9.79 0.17
C ILE A 57 6.11 -10.02 -1.03
N PRO A 58 5.60 -10.46 -2.19
CA PRO A 58 6.39 -10.60 -3.42
C PRO A 58 7.12 -9.31 -3.77
N GLU A 59 8.36 -9.42 -4.26
CA GLU A 59 9.26 -8.27 -4.51
C GLU A 59 8.62 -7.18 -5.37
N ASN A 60 7.91 -7.55 -6.44
CA ASN A 60 7.23 -6.59 -7.32
C ASN A 60 6.05 -5.85 -6.66
N LEU A 61 5.56 -6.34 -5.51
CA LEU A 61 4.43 -5.76 -4.77
C LEU A 61 4.87 -5.01 -3.51
N GLN A 62 6.15 -5.11 -3.13
CA GLN A 62 6.71 -4.35 -2.01
C GLN A 62 6.68 -2.85 -2.31
N TRP A 63 6.37 -2.03 -1.31
CA TRP A 63 6.26 -0.57 -1.48
C TRP A 63 7.49 0.02 -2.18
N ARG A 64 8.70 -0.41 -1.76
CA ARG A 64 9.98 0.03 -2.33
C ARG A 64 10.11 -0.18 -3.84
N SER A 65 9.36 -1.11 -4.42
CA SER A 65 9.51 -1.51 -5.82
C SER A 65 8.69 -0.67 -6.80
N TRP A 66 7.58 -0.07 -6.34
CA TRP A 66 6.67 0.68 -7.22
C TRP A 66 6.37 2.10 -6.74
N ALA A 67 6.54 2.40 -5.45
CA ALA A 67 6.18 3.70 -4.85
C ALA A 67 7.38 4.52 -4.35
N ALA A 68 8.62 4.00 -4.44
CA ALA A 68 9.80 4.71 -3.97
C ALA A 68 10.39 5.69 -4.99
N ASP A 69 10.14 5.46 -6.28
CA ASP A 69 10.64 6.30 -7.37
C ASP A 69 9.61 7.38 -7.74
N PRO A 70 9.91 8.68 -7.55
CA PRO A 70 9.03 9.79 -7.93
C PRO A 70 8.74 9.87 -9.44
N GLU A 71 9.61 9.29 -10.27
CA GLU A 71 9.43 9.21 -11.74
C GLU A 71 8.94 7.82 -12.20
N GLY A 72 8.49 6.98 -11.24
CA GLY A 72 8.01 5.63 -11.48
C GLY A 72 6.69 5.54 -12.25
N VAL A 73 6.08 4.36 -12.24
CA VAL A 73 4.82 4.09 -12.94
C VAL A 73 3.71 5.01 -12.41
N THR A 74 3.01 5.69 -13.32
CA THR A 74 1.94 6.64 -12.98
C THR A 74 0.76 6.50 -13.95
N GLY A 75 -0.31 7.27 -13.72
CA GLY A 75 -1.48 7.34 -14.60
C GLY A 75 -2.24 6.01 -14.68
N GLN A 76 -2.72 5.65 -15.86
CA GLN A 76 -3.55 4.45 -16.02
C GLN A 76 -2.81 3.17 -15.63
N ALA A 77 -1.52 3.06 -15.96
CA ALA A 77 -0.72 1.89 -15.63
C ALA A 77 -0.61 1.67 -14.11
N MET A 78 -0.55 2.74 -13.31
CA MET A 78 -0.56 2.65 -11.86
C MET A 78 -1.91 2.13 -11.34
N LEU A 79 -3.03 2.59 -11.92
CA LEU A 79 -4.35 2.12 -11.53
C LEU A 79 -4.54 0.64 -11.86
N ASP A 80 -4.10 0.22 -13.05
CA ASP A 80 -4.19 -1.17 -13.50
C ASP A 80 -3.34 -2.06 -12.59
N PHE A 81 -2.09 -1.66 -12.31
CA PHE A 81 -1.24 -2.36 -11.35
C PHE A 81 -1.90 -2.51 -9.97
N ILE A 82 -2.45 -1.42 -9.42
CA ILE A 82 -3.06 -1.45 -8.08
C ILE A 82 -4.29 -2.37 -8.07
N ASN A 83 -5.17 -2.23 -9.06
CA ASN A 83 -6.47 -2.90 -9.07
C ASN A 83 -6.40 -4.37 -9.52
N ASP A 84 -5.54 -4.67 -10.48
CA ASP A 84 -5.51 -5.97 -11.15
C ASP A 84 -4.36 -6.87 -10.66
N GLU A 85 -3.31 -6.28 -10.10
CA GLU A 85 -2.14 -7.04 -9.60
C GLU A 85 -2.02 -6.94 -8.07
N LEU A 86 -1.81 -5.74 -7.53
CA LEU A 86 -1.48 -5.53 -6.12
C LEU A 86 -2.59 -6.01 -5.18
N PHE A 87 -3.80 -5.47 -5.32
CA PHE A 87 -4.91 -5.83 -4.42
C PHE A 87 -5.28 -7.31 -4.52
N PRO A 88 -5.46 -7.89 -5.72
CA PRO A 88 -5.77 -9.32 -5.85
C PRO A 88 -4.67 -10.22 -5.28
N ALA A 89 -3.39 -9.91 -5.51
CA ALA A 89 -2.30 -10.72 -5.00
C ALA A 89 -2.18 -10.66 -3.47
N LEU A 90 -2.36 -9.47 -2.86
CA LEU A 90 -2.32 -9.31 -1.41
C LEU A 90 -3.51 -9.99 -0.71
N LYS A 91 -4.71 -9.95 -1.32
CA LYS A 91 -5.88 -10.73 -0.90
C LYS A 91 -5.64 -12.25 -1.02
N GLY A 92 -4.86 -12.66 -2.01
CA GLY A 92 -4.55 -14.06 -2.33
C GLY A 92 -3.36 -14.66 -1.58
N LEU A 93 -2.73 -13.94 -0.65
CA LEU A 93 -1.54 -14.42 0.06
C LEU A 93 -1.81 -15.74 0.79
N GLN A 94 -1.01 -16.75 0.46
CA GLN A 94 -1.11 -18.09 1.05
C GLN A 94 -0.50 -18.08 2.45
N LEU A 95 -1.31 -18.44 3.45
CA LEU A 95 -0.84 -18.52 4.83
C LEU A 95 -0.03 -19.79 5.04
N THR A 96 1.06 -19.66 5.78
CA THR A 96 1.94 -20.78 6.15
C THR A 96 1.41 -21.61 7.32
N GLY A 97 0.35 -21.15 7.98
CA GLY A 97 -0.22 -21.78 9.18
C GLY A 97 0.63 -21.61 10.45
N LYS A 98 1.78 -20.91 10.37
CA LYS A 98 2.67 -20.68 11.51
C LYS A 98 2.20 -19.50 12.37
N PRO A 99 2.41 -19.55 13.70
CA PRO A 99 2.22 -18.39 14.56
C PRO A 99 3.07 -17.20 14.08
N GLY A 100 2.49 -15.99 14.06
CA GLY A 100 3.20 -14.77 13.67
C GLY A 100 3.36 -14.58 12.16
N ASP A 101 2.58 -15.27 11.32
CA ASP A 101 2.63 -15.08 9.87
C ASP A 101 2.12 -13.69 9.47
N ARG A 102 3.05 -12.78 9.14
CA ARG A 102 2.78 -11.42 8.67
C ARG A 102 1.86 -11.40 7.44
N ARG A 103 1.82 -12.47 6.62
CA ARG A 103 0.86 -12.61 5.49
C ARG A 103 -0.58 -12.51 5.95
N ARG A 104 -0.91 -13.01 7.15
CA ARG A 104 -2.26 -12.94 7.69
C ARG A 104 -2.68 -11.50 7.87
N VAL A 105 -1.83 -10.69 8.51
CA VAL A 105 -2.13 -9.27 8.78
C VAL A 105 -2.30 -8.51 7.47
N VAL A 106 -1.42 -8.75 6.49
CA VAL A 106 -1.54 -8.13 5.16
C VAL A 106 -2.85 -8.54 4.49
N ARG A 107 -3.15 -9.84 4.45
CA ARG A 107 -4.37 -10.34 3.81
C ARG A 107 -5.64 -9.77 4.47
N ASP A 108 -5.71 -9.80 5.80
CA ASP A 108 -6.89 -9.35 6.55
C ASP A 108 -7.14 -7.84 6.36
N VAL A 109 -6.07 -7.03 6.26
CA VAL A 109 -6.19 -5.58 5.94
C VAL A 109 -6.68 -5.37 4.51
N PHE A 110 -6.19 -6.16 3.56
CA PHE A 110 -6.53 -6.01 2.16
C PHE A 110 -7.87 -6.62 1.78
N GLU A 111 -8.40 -7.60 2.54
CA GLU A 111 -9.67 -8.30 2.27
C GLU A 111 -10.82 -7.33 2.00
N ASP A 112 -11.00 -6.35 2.89
CA ASP A 112 -12.02 -5.30 2.79
C ASP A 112 -11.51 -3.98 2.21
N ALA A 113 -10.23 -3.91 1.83
CA ALA A 113 -9.68 -2.72 1.20
C ALA A 113 -10.09 -2.65 -0.29
N TYR A 114 -10.35 -1.41 -0.73
CA TYR A 114 -10.60 -1.07 -2.11
C TYR A 114 -9.88 0.23 -2.47
N ASN A 115 -9.35 0.29 -3.69
CA ASN A 115 -8.84 1.52 -4.26
C ASN A 115 -10.03 2.33 -4.84
N TYR A 116 -10.30 3.48 -4.24
CA TYR A 116 -11.35 4.39 -4.71
C TYR A 116 -10.82 5.41 -5.73
N MET A 117 -9.50 5.60 -5.82
CA MET A 117 -8.90 6.59 -6.71
C MET A 117 -9.09 6.20 -8.18
N LYS A 118 -9.38 7.21 -9.00
CA LYS A 118 -9.58 7.08 -10.46
C LYS A 118 -8.48 7.76 -11.26
N SER A 119 -7.56 8.45 -10.60
CA SER A 119 -6.38 9.04 -11.23
C SER A 119 -5.11 8.47 -10.61
N GLY A 120 -4.41 7.61 -11.35
CA GLY A 120 -3.09 7.13 -10.94
C GLY A 120 -1.97 8.16 -11.01
N HIS A 121 -2.27 9.40 -11.43
CA HIS A 121 -1.34 10.54 -11.29
C HIS A 121 -1.40 11.18 -9.91
N LEU A 122 -2.43 10.88 -9.12
CA LEU A 122 -2.63 11.43 -7.78
C LEU A 122 -2.24 10.43 -6.67
N ILE A 123 -1.89 9.20 -7.06
CA ILE A 123 -1.38 8.12 -6.21
C ILE A 123 0.13 8.28 -6.12
#